data_AF-A0A944RZ71-F1
#
_entry.id   AF-A0A944RZ71-F1
#
_cell.length_a   1.000
_cell.length_b   1.000
_cell.length_c   1.000
_cell.angle_alpha   90.00
_cell.angle_beta   90.00
_cell.angle_gamma   90.00
#
_symmetry.space_group_name_H-M   'P 1'
#
loop_
_entity.id
_entity.type
_entity.pdbx_description
1 polymer ?
#
loop_
_entity_poly.entity_id
_entity_poly.type
_entity_poly.pdbx_seq_one_letter_code
_entity_poly.pdbx_strand_id
1 'polypeptide(L)'
;MFNYTTNTDVLSITPVGHFGFGTPNSLHNSRILTVGQGKGRPIADGWDSYSSRRWKTNIVPIEDALSKIISMRGVTYDWKENGRHDLGLIAEEVGAVLPEVVKYEDNGVDAQSVDYSRLSAVLIEAVKEQQTAIEALTSRLAELEK
;
A
#
# COMPACT_ATOMS: atom_id res chain seq x y z
N MET A 1 17.40 32.54 -7.80
CA MET A 1 18.47 31.88 -8.59
C MET A 1 18.83 30.59 -7.90
N PHE A 2 18.53 29.44 -8.51
CA PHE A 2 18.96 28.15 -7.99
C PHE A 2 20.40 27.93 -8.43
N ASN A 3 21.33 27.90 -7.48
CA ASN A 3 22.76 27.78 -7.73
C ASN A 3 23.13 26.28 -7.76
N TYR A 4 23.73 25.81 -8.84
CA TYR A 4 23.98 24.40 -9.11
C TYR A 4 25.47 24.17 -9.33
N THR A 5 26.12 23.36 -8.49
CA THR A 5 27.56 23.07 -8.58
C THR A 5 27.88 21.70 -9.16
N THR A 6 26.89 20.90 -9.59
CA THR A 6 27.14 19.59 -10.22
C THR A 6 26.12 19.32 -11.33
N ASN A 7 26.58 19.03 -12.54
CA ASN A 7 25.81 18.96 -13.80
C ASN A 7 24.79 17.80 -13.87
N THR A 8 23.74 17.85 -13.04
CA THR A 8 22.71 16.81 -12.93
C THR A 8 21.38 17.45 -12.59
N ASP A 9 20.44 17.55 -13.54
CA ASP A 9 19.13 18.15 -13.29
C ASP A 9 18.29 17.30 -12.32
N VAL A 10 18.25 17.69 -11.03
CA VAL A 10 17.46 16.98 -10.00
C VAL A 10 16.01 17.47 -9.92
N LEU A 11 15.66 18.52 -10.67
CA LEU A 11 14.32 19.10 -10.72
C LEU A 11 13.96 19.50 -12.16
N SER A 12 12.83 18.99 -12.67
CA SER A 12 12.31 19.38 -13.98
C SER A 12 10.86 19.86 -13.89
N ILE A 13 10.57 20.94 -14.63
CA ILE A 13 9.22 21.49 -14.82
C ILE A 13 8.97 21.54 -16.32
N THR A 14 7.96 20.81 -16.79
CA THR A 14 7.58 20.83 -18.20
C THR A 14 6.65 22.01 -18.49
N PRO A 15 6.59 22.52 -19.74
CA PRO A 15 5.65 23.58 -20.13
C PRO A 15 4.16 23.24 -19.95
N VAL A 16 3.84 21.95 -19.74
CA VAL A 16 2.49 21.45 -19.46
C VAL A 16 2.23 21.25 -17.96
N GLY A 17 3.11 21.74 -17.09
CA GLY A 17 2.90 21.75 -15.64
C GLY A 17 3.30 20.48 -14.90
N HIS A 18 3.95 19.50 -15.56
CA HIS A 18 4.51 18.36 -14.84
C HIS A 18 5.75 18.77 -14.07
N PHE A 19 5.80 18.39 -12.79
CA PHE A 19 6.89 18.63 -11.85
C PHE A 19 7.51 17.29 -11.43
N GLY A 20 8.82 17.14 -11.58
CA GLY A 20 9.53 15.89 -11.27
C GLY A 20 10.85 16.10 -10.54
N PHE A 21 11.20 15.17 -9.66
CA PHE A 21 12.47 15.11 -8.93
C PHE A 21 13.24 13.81 -9.25
N GLY A 22 14.56 13.86 -9.46
CA GLY A 22 15.38 12.65 -9.63
C GLY A 22 16.90 12.86 -9.74
N THR A 23 17.69 12.06 -9.00
CA THR A 23 19.16 12.01 -9.09
C THR A 23 19.62 11.09 -10.23
N PRO A 24 20.65 11.43 -11.03
CA PRO A 24 21.01 10.62 -12.20
C PRO A 24 21.78 9.33 -11.91
N ASN A 25 22.22 9.05 -10.68
CA ASN A 25 22.96 7.83 -10.36
C ASN A 25 22.38 7.11 -9.12
N SER A 26 21.37 6.28 -9.34
CA SER A 26 21.27 4.97 -8.68
C SER A 26 20.46 4.05 -9.59
N LEU A 27 20.92 2.81 -9.74
CA LEU A 27 20.53 1.82 -10.75
C LEU A 27 19.08 1.28 -10.62
N HIS A 28 18.18 2.03 -10.00
CA HIS A 28 16.83 1.59 -9.65
C HIS A 28 15.82 2.52 -10.33
N ASN A 29 15.10 1.97 -11.30
CA ASN A 29 14.12 2.64 -12.16
C ASN A 29 12.84 3.05 -11.40
N SER A 30 12.97 3.93 -10.40
CA SER A 30 11.86 4.29 -9.54
C SER A 30 11.52 5.77 -9.66
N ARG A 31 10.49 6.05 -10.47
CA ARG A 31 9.76 7.34 -10.50
C ARG A 31 9.02 7.53 -9.17
N ILE A 32 9.74 7.80 -8.08
CA ILE A 32 9.15 7.99 -6.75
C ILE A 32 9.11 9.49 -6.47
N LEU A 33 7.91 10.06 -6.42
CA LEU A 33 7.70 11.31 -5.70
C LEU A 33 7.82 10.99 -4.20
N THR A 34 9.00 11.19 -3.63
CA THR A 34 9.18 11.13 -2.17
C THR A 34 8.93 12.51 -1.59
N VAL A 35 7.80 12.69 -0.90
CA VAL A 35 7.57 13.89 -0.09
C VAL A 35 8.39 13.73 1.20
N GLY A 36 9.58 14.33 1.22
CA GLY A 36 10.59 14.34 2.30
C GLY A 36 10.38 13.42 3.52
N GLN A 37 11.16 12.35 3.62
CA GLN A 37 11.18 11.48 4.80
C GLN A 37 11.54 12.29 6.06
N GLY A 38 10.76 12.12 7.13
CA GLY A 38 10.98 12.81 8.41
C GLY A 38 10.60 14.30 8.45
N LYS A 39 9.97 14.85 7.39
CA LYS A 39 9.57 16.28 7.33
C LYS A 39 8.09 16.53 7.66
N GLY A 40 7.37 15.50 8.09
CA GLY A 40 5.95 15.59 8.46
C GLY A 40 5.08 14.65 7.62
N ARG A 41 3.77 14.69 7.88
CA ARG A 41 2.78 13.92 7.10
C ARG A 41 2.29 14.80 5.94
N PRO A 42 2.31 14.33 4.68
CA PRO A 42 1.70 15.07 3.58
C PRO A 42 0.20 15.22 3.83
N ILE A 43 -0.35 16.39 3.53
CA ILE A 43 -1.79 16.66 3.57
C ILE A 43 -2.24 16.89 2.13
N ALA A 44 -3.31 16.21 1.72
CA ALA A 44 -3.96 16.37 0.43
C ALA A 44 -5.45 16.16 0.59
N ASP A 45 -6.25 16.82 -0.24
CA ASP A 45 -7.72 16.64 -0.26
C ASP A 45 -8.11 15.26 -0.82
N GLY A 46 -7.24 14.63 -1.61
CA GLY A 46 -7.47 13.29 -2.15
C GLY A 46 -6.28 12.75 -2.96
N TRP A 47 -6.24 11.43 -3.13
CA TRP A 47 -5.28 10.72 -3.97
C TRP A 47 -6.03 9.75 -4.89
N ASP A 48 -6.10 10.06 -6.18
CA ASP A 48 -6.73 9.19 -7.17
C ASP A 48 -5.69 8.35 -7.91
N SER A 49 -5.94 7.05 -7.97
CA SER A 49 -5.14 6.10 -8.74
C SER A 49 -5.88 5.63 -9.98
N TYR A 50 -5.17 5.50 -11.10
CA TYR A 50 -5.72 4.95 -12.33
C TYR A 50 -6.26 3.52 -12.13
N SER A 51 -7.57 3.34 -12.32
CA SER A 51 -8.26 2.07 -12.01
C SER A 51 -9.14 1.52 -13.13
N SER A 52 -9.20 2.20 -14.29
CA SER A 52 -10.07 1.83 -15.42
C SER A 52 -9.76 0.44 -15.99
N ARG A 53 -10.82 -0.31 -16.35
CA ARG A 53 -10.73 -1.64 -16.98
C ARG A 53 -9.83 -1.65 -18.22
N ARG A 54 -9.77 -0.56 -19.00
CA ARG A 54 -8.95 -0.47 -20.22
C ARG A 54 -7.45 -0.61 -19.98
N TRP A 55 -6.99 -0.40 -18.74
CA TRP A 55 -5.59 -0.50 -18.35
C TRP A 55 -5.27 -1.83 -17.66
N LYS A 56 -6.23 -2.76 -17.57
CA LYS A 56 -6.13 -4.01 -16.83
C LYS A 56 -6.36 -5.19 -17.77
N THR A 57 -5.60 -6.25 -17.58
CA THR A 57 -5.77 -7.55 -18.23
C THR A 57 -5.77 -8.65 -17.17
N ASN A 58 -6.20 -9.87 -17.52
CA ASN A 58 -6.23 -11.03 -16.61
C ASN A 58 -6.91 -10.72 -15.25
N ILE A 59 -8.09 -10.11 -15.29
CA ILE A 59 -8.82 -9.70 -14.09
C ILE A 59 -9.47 -10.93 -13.44
N VAL A 60 -8.96 -11.31 -12.27
CA VAL A 60 -9.52 -12.37 -11.42
C VAL A 60 -9.86 -11.82 -10.03
N PRO A 61 -10.86 -12.38 -9.33
CA PRO A 61 -11.14 -12.03 -7.94
C PRO A 61 -9.95 -12.35 -7.03
N ILE A 62 -9.88 -11.67 -5.88
CA ILE A 62 -8.92 -11.99 -4.83
C ILE A 62 -9.46 -13.20 -4.07
N GLU A 63 -8.76 -14.32 -4.16
CA GLU A 63 -9.12 -15.56 -3.46
C GLU A 63 -8.53 -15.59 -2.04
N ASP A 64 -9.18 -16.35 -1.15
CA ASP A 64 -8.79 -16.55 0.27
C ASP A 64 -8.58 -15.23 1.03
N ALA A 65 -9.39 -14.22 0.71
CA ALA A 65 -9.19 -12.87 1.21
C ALA A 65 -9.38 -12.82 2.74
N LEU A 66 -10.38 -13.49 3.29
CA LEU A 66 -10.63 -13.52 4.72
C LEU A 66 -9.47 -14.21 5.47
N SER A 67 -8.99 -15.34 4.96
CA SER A 67 -7.84 -16.06 5.53
C SER A 67 -6.59 -15.19 5.57
N LYS A 68 -6.33 -14.43 4.50
CA LYS A 68 -5.22 -13.48 4.41
C LYS A 68 -5.36 -12.34 5.44
N ILE A 69 -6.56 -11.80 5.62
CA ILE A 69 -6.79 -10.73 6.62
C ILE A 69 -6.62 -11.26 8.04
N ILE A 70 -7.13 -12.45 8.34
CA ILE A 70 -7.08 -13.06 9.68
C ILE A 70 -5.65 -13.41 10.10
N SER A 71 -4.78 -13.77 9.15
CA SER A 71 -3.37 -14.07 9.46
C SER A 71 -2.53 -12.82 9.72
N MET A 72 -2.99 -11.64 9.30
CA MET A 72 -2.31 -10.37 9.56
C MET A 72 -2.65 -9.81 10.93
N ARG A 73 -1.66 -9.12 11.54
CA ARG A 73 -1.80 -8.55 12.88
C ARG A 73 -1.74 -7.03 12.84
N GLY A 74 -2.80 -6.39 13.32
CA GLY A 74 -2.78 -4.98 13.68
C GLY A 74 -1.94 -4.76 14.94
N VAL A 75 -0.98 -3.84 14.87
CA VAL A 75 -0.05 -3.55 15.96
C VAL A 75 -0.05 -2.06 16.30
N THR A 76 0.22 -1.77 17.57
CA THR A 76 0.66 -0.44 18.00
C THR A 76 2.17 -0.48 18.23
N TYR A 77 2.85 0.63 17.97
CA TYR A 77 4.30 0.71 18.09
C TYR A 77 4.74 2.14 18.36
N ASP A 78 5.97 2.28 18.87
CA ASP A 78 6.63 3.57 19.03
C ASP A 78 7.75 3.70 18.00
N TRP A 79 7.79 4.85 17.31
CA TRP A 79 8.82 5.13 16.32
C TRP A 79 10.20 5.23 16.99
N LYS A 80 11.19 4.48 16.48
CA LYS A 80 12.58 4.51 16.99
C LYS A 80 13.22 5.90 16.96
N GLU A 81 12.85 6.74 16.00
CA GLU A 81 13.44 8.07 15.80
C GLU A 81 13.02 9.08 16.87
N ASN A 82 11.74 9.07 17.29
CA ASN A 82 11.17 10.13 18.13
C ASN A 82 10.26 9.64 19.26
N GLY A 83 10.13 8.32 19.44
CA GLY A 83 9.28 7.71 20.47
C GLY A 83 7.78 7.98 20.28
N ARG A 84 7.35 8.49 19.12
CA ARG A 84 5.94 8.77 18.86
C ARG A 84 5.16 7.47 18.79
N HIS A 85 4.08 7.40 19.54
CA HIS A 85 3.12 6.30 19.46
C HIS A 85 2.31 6.35 18.16
N ASP A 86 2.18 5.21 17.49
CA ASP A 86 1.42 5.05 16.25
C ASP A 86 0.82 3.64 16.17
N LEU A 87 -0.02 3.41 15.17
CA LEU A 87 -0.61 2.10 14.88
C LEU A 87 -0.47 1.74 13.40
N GLY A 88 -0.51 0.44 13.09
CA GLY A 88 -0.45 -0.03 11.72
C GLY A 88 -0.19 -1.52 11.63
N LEU A 89 0.55 -1.91 10.59
CA LEU A 89 0.92 -3.29 10.28
C LEU A 89 2.45 -3.41 10.23
N ILE A 90 2.96 -4.62 10.46
CA ILE A 90 4.35 -4.97 10.19
C ILE A 90 4.47 -5.38 8.73
N ALA A 91 5.30 -4.67 7.97
CA ALA A 91 5.37 -4.82 6.52
C ALA A 91 5.83 -6.22 6.09
N GLU A 92 6.76 -6.83 6.83
CA GLU A 92 7.24 -8.19 6.60
C GLU A 92 6.16 -9.24 6.85
N GLU A 93 5.34 -9.06 7.89
CA GLU A 93 4.21 -9.94 8.19
C GLU A 93 3.16 -9.86 7.09
N VAL A 94 2.86 -8.64 6.60
CA VAL A 94 1.96 -8.44 5.46
C VAL A 94 2.54 -9.06 4.19
N GLY A 95 3.84 -8.87 3.94
CA GLY A 95 4.50 -9.34 2.73
C GLY A 95 4.56 -10.86 2.60
N ALA A 96 4.57 -11.58 3.73
CA ALA A 96 4.46 -13.04 3.74
C ALA A 96 3.10 -13.56 3.22
N VAL A 97 2.05 -12.74 3.33
CA VAL A 97 0.67 -13.11 2.98
C VAL A 97 0.21 -12.45 1.67
N LEU A 98 0.58 -11.19 1.49
CA LEU A 98 0.20 -10.33 0.37
C LEU A 98 1.42 -9.50 -0.08
N PRO A 99 2.37 -10.10 -0.81
CA PRO A 99 3.58 -9.41 -1.23
C PRO A 99 3.30 -8.23 -2.19
N GLU A 100 2.15 -8.24 -2.89
CA GLU A 100 1.77 -7.22 -3.88
C GLU A 100 1.53 -5.82 -3.31
N VAL A 101 1.30 -5.74 -1.99
CA VAL A 101 1.09 -4.46 -1.29
C VAL A 101 2.33 -4.01 -0.51
N VAL A 102 3.41 -4.80 -0.52
CA VAL A 102 4.64 -4.49 0.20
C VAL A 102 5.73 -4.13 -0.79
N LYS A 103 6.43 -3.04 -0.50
CA LYS A 103 7.62 -2.68 -1.23
C LYS A 103 8.83 -3.08 -0.41
N TYR A 104 9.71 -3.87 -1.00
CA TYR A 104 10.98 -4.27 -0.39
C TYR A 104 12.11 -3.32 -0.79
N GLU A 105 13.16 -3.29 0.03
CA GLU A 105 14.46 -2.72 -0.33
C GLU A 105 15.17 -3.56 -1.39
N ASP A 106 16.29 -3.06 -1.92
CA ASP A 106 17.07 -3.74 -2.97
C ASP A 106 17.67 -5.08 -2.51
N ASN A 107 17.78 -5.29 -1.19
CA ASN A 107 18.17 -6.57 -0.61
C ASN A 107 17.09 -7.66 -0.76
N GLY A 108 15.85 -7.30 -1.11
CA GLY A 108 14.72 -8.21 -1.28
C GLY A 108 14.23 -8.87 0.01
N VAL A 109 14.73 -8.45 1.17
CA VAL A 109 14.43 -9.04 2.48
C VAL A 109 13.73 -8.04 3.37
N ASP A 110 14.26 -6.82 3.47
CA ASP A 110 13.75 -5.79 4.35
C ASP A 110 12.60 -5.04 3.68
N ALA A 111 11.47 -4.92 4.36
CA ALA A 111 10.30 -4.24 3.81
C ALA A 111 10.39 -2.73 4.08
N GLN A 112 10.28 -1.93 3.02
CA GLN A 112 10.35 -0.48 3.07
C GLN A 112 9.00 0.17 3.40
N SER A 113 7.91 -0.35 2.83
CA SER A 113 6.58 0.24 3.00
C SER A 113 5.44 -0.71 2.67
N VAL A 114 4.24 -0.35 3.15
CA VAL A 114 2.96 -1.03 2.83
C VAL A 114 2.04 -0.05 2.11
N ASP A 115 1.44 -0.50 1.01
CA ASP A 115 0.36 0.20 0.30
C ASP A 115 -0.98 -0.09 0.99
N TYR A 116 -1.28 0.71 2.02
CA TYR A 116 -2.54 0.63 2.76
C TYR A 116 -3.77 0.85 1.87
N SER A 117 -3.65 1.55 0.75
CA SER A 117 -4.79 1.80 -0.14
C SER A 117 -5.27 0.52 -0.82
N ARG A 118 -4.34 -0.36 -1.21
CA ARG A 118 -4.65 -1.65 -1.86
C ARG A 118 -5.22 -2.69 -0.91
N LEU A 119 -4.95 -2.58 0.40
CA LEU A 119 -5.57 -3.47 1.40
C LEU A 119 -7.10 -3.39 1.37
N SER A 120 -7.67 -2.25 0.99
CA SER A 120 -9.12 -2.09 0.85
C SER A 120 -9.74 -3.08 -0.15
N ALA A 121 -9.04 -3.42 -1.24
CA ALA A 121 -9.53 -4.39 -2.22
C ALA A 121 -9.63 -5.80 -1.63
N VAL A 122 -8.66 -6.18 -0.79
CA VAL A 122 -8.65 -7.48 -0.10
C VAL A 122 -9.74 -7.51 0.97
N LEU A 123 -9.91 -6.43 1.72
CA LEU A 123 -10.96 -6.31 2.74
C LEU A 123 -12.36 -6.45 2.14
N ILE A 124 -12.60 -5.94 0.93
CA ILE A 124 -13.88 -6.09 0.23
C ILE A 124 -14.22 -7.57 0.00
N GLU A 125 -13.28 -8.36 -0.53
CA GLU A 125 -13.53 -9.80 -0.74
C GLU A 125 -13.61 -10.56 0.59
N ALA A 126 -12.80 -10.20 1.59
CA ALA A 126 -12.87 -10.80 2.92
C ALA A 126 -14.25 -10.61 3.58
N VAL A 127 -14.85 -9.42 3.45
CA VAL A 127 -16.20 -9.15 3.97
C VAL A 127 -17.25 -9.95 3.22
N LYS A 128 -17.12 -10.14 1.89
CA LYS A 128 -18.04 -10.98 1.12
C LYS A 128 -17.95 -12.46 1.51
N GLU A 129 -16.74 -12.97 1.69
CA GLU A 129 -16.51 -14.33 2.20
C GLU A 129 -17.15 -14.50 3.59
N GLN A 130 -16.92 -13.54 4.49
CA GLN A 130 -17.52 -13.53 5.82
C GLN A 130 -19.06 -13.49 5.77
N GLN A 131 -19.63 -12.65 4.91
CA GLN A 131 -21.08 -12.52 4.73
C GLN A 131 -21.70 -13.84 4.25
N THR A 132 -21.04 -14.51 3.29
CA THR A 132 -21.47 -15.83 2.79
C THR A 132 -21.49 -16.88 3.91
N ALA A 133 -20.47 -16.87 4.79
CA ALA A 133 -20.43 -17.77 5.94
C ALA A 133 -21.56 -17.48 6.95
N ILE A 134 -21.86 -16.21 7.20
CA ILE A 134 -22.96 -15.80 8.10
C ILE A 134 -24.32 -16.26 7.56
N GLU A 135 -24.57 -16.11 6.25
CA GLU A 135 -25.82 -16.54 5.61
C GLU A 135 -25.99 -18.06 5.68
N ALA A 136 -24.91 -18.81 5.46
CA ALA A 136 -24.92 -20.26 5.58
C ALA A 136 -25.21 -20.72 7.03
N LEU A 137 -24.58 -20.09 8.02
CA LEU A 137 -24.82 -20.39 9.44
C LEU A 137 -26.26 -20.05 9.85
N THR A 138 -26.77 -18.88 9.43
CA THR A 138 -28.13 -18.44 9.75
C THR A 138 -29.18 -19.37 9.15
N SER A 139 -28.97 -19.81 7.90
CA SER A 139 -29.86 -20.77 7.25
C SER A 139 -29.92 -22.11 8.00
N ARG A 140 -28.76 -22.62 8.45
CA ARG A 140 -28.70 -23.86 9.24
C ARG A 140 -29.39 -23.72 10.59
N LEU A 141 -29.25 -22.57 11.27
CA LEU A 141 -29.97 -22.32 12.52
C LEU A 141 -31.48 -22.34 12.30
N ALA A 142 -31.98 -21.69 11.25
CA ALA A 142 -33.40 -21.68 10.92
C ALA A 142 -33.97 -23.08 10.58
N GLU A 143 -33.14 -24.01 10.11
CA GLU A 143 -33.53 -25.41 9.90
C GLU A 143 -33.57 -26.21 11.20
N LEU A 144 -32.64 -25.94 12.12
CA LEU A 144 -32.57 -26.64 13.42
C LEU A 144 -33.61 -26.17 14.43
N GLU A 145 -34.12 -24.94 14.29
CA GLU A 145 -35.15 -24.36 15.14
C GLU A 145 -36.59 -24.74 14.72
N LYS A 146 -36.75 -25.54 13.65
CA LYS A 146 -38.04 -26.12 13.22
C LYS A 146 -38.31 -27.47 13.87
#